data_AF-A0A382BPQ2-F1
#
_entry.id   AF-A0A382BPQ2-F1
#
_cell.length_a   1.000
_cell.length_b   1.000
_cell.length_c   1.000
_cell.angle_alpha   90.00
_cell.angle_beta   90.00
_cell.angle_gamma   90.00
#
_symmetry.space_group_name_H-M   'P 1'
#
loop_
_entity.id
_entity.type
_entity.pdbx_description
1 polymer ?
#
loop_
_entity_poly.entity_id
_entity_poly.type
_entity_poly.pdbx_seq_one_letter_code
_entity_poly.pdbx_strand_id
1 'polypeptide(L)' 'MEINMEEQITTADKIGYLKRKLDDKDLPMDERFEILELFMQVFGMLGRKLDIEDFFKELNRLTGCN' A
#
# COMPACT_ATOMS: atom_id res chain seq x y z
N MET A 1 27.48 -12.83 -18.64
CA MET A 1 26.79 -11.54 -18.45
C MET A 1 25.70 -11.80 -17.43
N GLU A 2 25.95 -11.50 -16.16
CA GLU A 2 24.90 -11.54 -15.15
C GLU A 2 24.05 -10.29 -15.34
N ILE A 3 22.78 -10.49 -15.70
CA ILE A 3 21.80 -9.41 -15.74
C ILE A 3 21.35 -9.26 -14.28
N ASN A 4 21.86 -8.25 -13.57
CA ASN A 4 21.24 -7.81 -12.32
C ASN A 4 19.87 -7.22 -12.68
N MET A 5 18.82 -8.06 -12.69
CA MET A 5 17.46 -7.57 -12.52
C MET A 5 17.36 -7.13 -11.06
N GLU A 6 17.50 -5.83 -10.82
CA GLU A 6 16.87 -5.27 -9.64
C GLU A 6 15.39 -5.66 -9.73
N GLU A 7 14.92 -6.53 -8.84
CA GLU A 7 13.53 -7.01 -8.85
C GLU A 7 12.61 -5.78 -8.79
N GLN A 8 11.87 -5.52 -9.87
CA GLN A 8 10.93 -4.41 -9.91
C GLN A 8 9.82 -4.68 -8.90
N ILE A 9 9.73 -3.85 -7.86
CA ILE A 9 8.68 -3.95 -6.85
C ILE A 9 7.32 -3.71 -7.52
N THR A 10 6.49 -4.74 -7.57
CA THR A 10 5.18 -4.67 -8.22
C THR A 10 4.12 -4.09 -7.29
N THR A 11 2.98 -3.67 -7.86
CA THR A 11 1.78 -3.30 -7.09
C THR A 11 1.33 -4.43 -6.14
N ALA A 12 1.46 -5.69 -6.58
CA ALA A 12 1.09 -6.84 -5.77
C ALA A 12 2.02 -6.99 -4.55
N ASP A 13 3.32 -6.72 -4.72
CA ASP A 13 4.30 -6.73 -3.62
C ASP A 13 3.99 -5.65 -2.60
N LYS A 14 3.64 -4.44 -3.06
CA LYS A 14 3.24 -3.31 -2.20
C LYS A 14 1.99 -3.64 -1.40
N ILE A 15 0.94 -4.17 -2.04
CA ILE A 15 -0.28 -4.59 -1.36
C ILE A 15 0.02 -5.73 -0.36
N GLY A 16 0.85 -6.70 -0.74
CA GLY A 16 1.27 -7.79 0.12
C GLY A 16 2.04 -7.30 1.35
N TYR A 17 2.91 -6.30 1.17
CA TYR A 17 3.62 -5.64 2.27
C TYR A 17 2.64 -4.98 3.24
N LEU A 18 1.69 -4.18 2.75
CA LEU A 18 0.69 -3.52 3.61
C LEU A 18 -0.17 -4.51 4.39
N LYS A 19 -0.56 -5.64 3.78
CA LYS A 19 -1.28 -6.72 4.49
C LYS A 19 -0.44 -7.31 5.63
N ARG A 20 0.82 -7.66 5.36
CA ARG A 20 1.73 -8.17 6.39
C ARG A 20 1.98 -7.15 7.50
N LYS A 21 2.05 -5.86 7.15
CA LYS A 21 2.22 -4.76 8.10
C LYS A 21 1.02 -4.67 9.05
N LEU A 22 -0.21 -4.89 8.57
CA LEU A 22 -1.39 -4.96 9.43
C LEU A 22 -1.37 -6.14 10.42
N ASP A 23 -0.67 -7.23 10.10
CA ASP A 23 -0.51 -8.36 11.02
C ASP A 23 0.53 -8.10 12.13
N ASP A 24 1.33 -7.05 12.00
CA ASP A 24 2.30 -6.63 13.02
C ASP A 24 1.58 -6.05 14.24
N LYS A 25 1.89 -6.59 15.43
CA LYS A 25 1.28 -6.17 16.70
C LYS A 25 1.82 -4.84 17.19
N ASP A 26 3.04 -4.50 16.79
CA ASP A 26 3.74 -3.30 17.23
C ASP A 26 3.54 -2.12 16.26
N LEU A 27 2.77 -2.33 15.19
CA LEU A 27 2.39 -1.27 14.25
C LEU A 27 1.65 -0.14 14.99
N PRO A 28 2.13 1.12 14.91
CA PRO A 28 1.42 2.27 15.47
C PRO A 28 -0.02 2.38 14.94
N MET A 29 -0.97 2.80 15.79
CA MET A 29 -2.39 2.82 15.42
C MET A 29 -2.72 3.79 14.31
N ASP A 30 -2.08 4.95 14.33
CA ASP A 30 -2.07 5.93 13.25
C ASP A 30 -1.69 5.30 11.90
N GLU A 31 -0.54 4.62 11.81
CA GLU A 31 -0.16 3.93 10.56
C GLU A 31 -1.16 2.82 10.18
N ARG A 32 -1.68 2.07 11.17
CA ARG A 32 -2.71 1.04 10.93
C ARG A 32 -3.95 1.65 10.29
N PHE A 33 -4.41 2.79 10.80
CA PHE A 33 -5.59 3.47 10.28
C PHE A 33 -5.36 3.97 8.85
N GLU A 34 -4.20 4.54 8.54
CA GLU A 34 -3.88 4.98 7.18
C GLU A 34 -3.96 3.83 6.16
N ILE A 35 -3.42 2.66 6.50
CA ILE A 35 -3.46 1.48 5.63
C ILE A 35 -4.90 0.99 5.44
N LEU A 36 -5.69 0.94 6.52
CA LEU A 36 -7.09 0.52 6.45
C LEU A 36 -7.94 1.51 5.66
N GLU A 37 -7.70 2.81 5.83
CA GLU A 37 -8.38 3.88 5.09
C GLU A 37 -8.18 3.72 3.58
N LEU A 38 -6.95 3.50 3.12
CA LEU A 38 -6.66 3.24 1.71
C LEU A 38 -7.49 2.07 1.17
N PHE A 39 -7.52 0.94 1.88
CA PHE A 39 -8.32 -0.22 1.45
C PHE A 39 -9.82 0.07 1.44
N MET A 40 -10.35 0.73 2.47
CA MET A 40 -11.76 1.10 2.53
C MET A 40 -12.16 2.07 1.39
N GLN A 41 -11.29 3.02 1.04
CA GLN A 41 -11.51 3.95 -0.07
C GLN A 41 -11.50 3.24 -1.43
N VAL A 42 -10.64 2.22 -1.62
CA VAL A 42 -10.62 1.38 -2.84
C VAL A 42 -11.93 0.62 -3.01
N PHE A 43 -12.50 0.09 -1.92
CA PHE A 43 -13.80 -0.59 -1.93
C PHE A 43 -15.00 0.39 -1.93
N GLY A 44 -14.76 1.70 -1.89
CA GLY A 44 -15.81 2.72 -1.85
C GLY A 44 -16.61 2.76 -0.54
N MET A 45 -16.08 2.19 0.55
CA MET A 45 -16.77 2.10 1.84
C MET A 45 -16.85 3.44 2.59
N LEU A 46 -16.04 4.44 2.23
CA LEU A 46 -16.01 5.75 2.89
C LEU A 46 -16.82 6.83 2.16
N GLY A 47 -17.76 6.43 1.29
CA GLY A 47 -18.56 7.38 0.48
C GLY A 47 -17.73 8.17 -0.55
N ARG A 48 -16.42 7.93 -0.61
CA ARG A 48 -15.49 8.38 -1.64
C ARG A 48 -14.75 7.15 -2.16
N LYS A 49 -14.85 6.95 -3.48
CA LYS A 49 -14.02 5.97 -4.18
C LYS A 49 -12.75 6.68 -4.61
N LEU A 50 -11.60 6.15 -4.22
CA LEU A 50 -10.33 6.68 -4.69
C LEU A 50 -10.20 6.45 -6.19
N ASP A 51 -9.73 7.46 -6.92
CA ASP A 51 -9.35 7.24 -8.31
C ASP A 51 -8.03 6.46 -8.41
N ILE A 52 -7.72 6.00 -9.61
CA ILE A 52 -6.58 5.11 -9.82
C ILE A 52 -5.23 5.81 -9.64
N GLU A 53 -5.13 7.11 -9.94
CA GLU A 53 -3.89 7.86 -9.79
C GLU A 53 -3.58 8.11 -8.32
N ASP A 54 -4.59 8.54 -7.57
CA ASP A 54 -4.48 8.75 -6.14
C ASP A 54 -4.22 7.43 -5.41
N PHE A 55 -4.72 6.31 -5.92
CA PHE A 55 -4.45 4.99 -5.34
C PHE A 55 -2.97 4.66 -5.44
N PHE A 56 -2.37 4.87 -6.61
CA PHE A 56 -0.96 4.60 -6.80
C PHE A 56 -0.07 5.57 -6.02
N LYS A 57 -0.43 6.85 -5.92
CA LYS A 57 0.28 7.82 -5.06
C LYS A 57 0.29 7.38 -3.61
N GLU A 58 -0.87 6.97 -3.10
CA GLU A 58 -1.02 6.59 -1.70
C GLU A 58 -0.38 5.24 -1.39
N LEU A 59 -0.50 4.28 -2.31
CA LEU A 59 0.22 3.00 -2.22
C LEU A 59 1.73 3.22 -2.18
N ASN A 60 2.26 4.11 -3.04
CA ASN A 60 3.67 4.46 -3.09
C ASN A 60 4.14 5.14 -1.79
N ARG A 61 3.36 6.09 -1.27
CA ARG A 61 3.62 6.77 0.01
C ARG A 61 3.74 5.76 1.16
N LEU A 62 2.76 4.86 1.28
CA LEU A 62 2.69 3.88 2.37
C LEU A 62 3.75 2.77 2.27
N THR A 63 4.29 2.50 1.08
CA THR A 63 5.38 1.53 0.89
C THR A 63 6.75 2.18 0.69
N GLY A 64 6.87 3.50 0.82
CA GLY A 64 8.12 4.23 0.62
C GLY A 64 8.74 4.07 -0.77
N CYS A 65 7.93 3.78 -1.79
CA CYS A 65 8.38 3.54 -3.16
C CYS A 65 8.01 4.75 -4.02
N ASN A 66 8.98 5.57 -4.44
CA ASN A 66 8.77 6.70 -5.36
C ASN A 66 9.20 6.36 -6.79
#